data_AF-A2DE36-F1
#
_entry.id   AF-A2DE36-F1
#
_cell.length_a   1.000
_cell.length_b   1.000
_cell.length_c   1.000
_cell.angle_alpha   90.00
_cell.angle_beta   90.00
_cell.angle_gamma   90.00
#
_symmetry.space_group_name_H-M   'P 1'
#
loop_
_entity.id
_entity.type
_entity.pdbx_description
1 polymer ?
#
loop_
_entity_poly.entity_id
_entity_poly.type
_entity_poly.pdbx_seq_one_letter_code
_entity_poly.pdbx_strand_id
1 'polypeptide(L)'
;MRYIRCRNVYVMEDENKVKFTAQDLYDKKADKTELQTLKTEILQTLYPIGSIYTSMNSTRPEVVLGFGTWTQIVDRFLYCANSSKETGGSKTISGENLPAHSHYIDLTTAEAGWHKHRFWDWSAMKKGKGYDVKDNVQFAINCFWGNTQGEGNHTHRVSGYTQTTGQSKDYMPPYMTVYAWYRNA
;
A
#
# COMPACT_ATOMS: atom_id res chain seq x y z
N MET A 1 -15.50 6.79 87.03
CA MET A 1 -15.74 7.35 85.68
C MET A 1 -15.99 8.85 85.82
N ARG A 2 -15.07 9.70 85.35
CA ARG A 2 -15.18 11.16 85.44
C ARG A 2 -15.93 11.68 84.22
N TYR A 3 -17.14 12.21 84.43
CA TYR A 3 -17.89 12.96 83.42
C TYR A 3 -17.19 14.30 83.16
N ILE A 4 -16.53 14.43 82.02
CA ILE A 4 -16.01 15.71 81.55
C ILE A 4 -17.19 16.44 80.88
N ARG A 5 -17.81 17.37 81.61
CA ARG A 5 -18.73 18.34 81.02
C ARG A 5 -17.88 19.47 80.44
N CYS A 6 -17.95 19.67 79.13
CA CYS A 6 -17.31 20.82 78.47
C CYS A 6 -17.89 22.12 79.05
N ARG A 7 -17.16 22.73 79.99
CA ARG A 7 -17.46 24.08 80.48
C ARG A 7 -16.76 25.08 79.57
N ASN A 8 -17.60 25.85 78.88
CA ASN A 8 -17.34 27.16 78.27
C ASN A 8 -16.16 27.23 77.29
N VAL A 9 -16.47 27.10 76.01
CA VAL A 9 -15.61 27.61 74.93
C VAL A 9 -15.90 29.10 74.80
N TYR A 10 -14.95 29.95 75.17
CA TYR A 10 -15.05 31.39 74.96
C TYR A 10 -14.70 31.68 73.50
N VAL A 11 -15.68 32.18 72.74
CA VAL A 11 -15.48 32.73 71.40
C VAL A 11 -15.21 34.22 71.57
N MET A 12 -14.04 34.68 71.17
CA MET A 12 -13.75 36.12 71.07
C MET A 12 -14.70 36.73 70.03
N GLU A 13 -15.35 37.84 70.35
CA GLU A 13 -16.20 38.56 69.41
C GLU A 13 -15.32 39.19 68.32
N ASP A 14 -15.30 38.60 67.13
CA ASP A 14 -14.84 39.29 65.92
C ASP A 14 -16.03 40.03 65.28
N GLU A 15 -15.74 41.17 64.66
CA GLU A 15 -16.75 42.07 64.07
C GLU A 15 -17.39 41.50 62.78
N ASN A 16 -17.05 40.27 62.43
CA ASN A 16 -17.65 39.53 61.32
C ASN A 16 -17.93 38.11 61.78
N LYS A 17 -19.08 37.92 62.45
CA LYS A 17 -19.62 36.63 62.96
C LYS A 17 -19.80 35.57 61.86
N VAL A 18 -18.74 35.14 61.20
CA VAL A 18 -18.75 33.98 60.32
C VAL A 18 -18.54 32.77 61.21
N LYS A 19 -19.64 32.30 61.79
CA LYS A 19 -19.65 31.02 62.51
C LYS A 19 -19.43 29.91 61.48
N PHE A 20 -18.19 29.47 61.30
CA PHE A 20 -17.89 28.23 60.62
C PHE A 20 -18.40 27.07 61.50
N THR A 21 -19.51 26.49 61.12
CA THR A 21 -20.08 25.31 61.76
C THR A 21 -19.39 24.05 61.24
N ALA A 22 -19.45 22.96 62.00
CA ALA A 22 -18.98 21.66 61.50
C ALA A 22 -19.74 21.23 60.23
N GLN A 23 -20.98 21.70 60.05
CA GLN A 23 -21.79 21.49 58.86
C GLN A 23 -21.16 22.17 57.63
N ASP A 24 -20.65 23.40 57.76
CA ASP A 24 -19.95 24.11 56.68
C ASP A 24 -18.67 23.39 56.22
N LEU A 25 -18.05 22.56 57.07
CA LEU A 25 -16.91 21.72 56.72
C LEU A 25 -17.33 20.40 56.02
N TYR A 26 -18.54 19.91 56.29
CA TYR A 26 -19.13 18.77 55.56
C TYR A 26 -19.66 19.20 54.20
N ASP A 27 -20.27 20.39 54.12
CA ASP A 27 -20.80 20.98 52.89
C ASP A 27 -19.67 21.46 51.95
N LYS A 28 -18.45 21.69 52.47
CA LYS A 28 -17.23 21.99 51.69
C LYS A 28 -16.49 20.78 51.14
N LYS A 29 -16.92 19.55 51.43
CA LYS A 29 -16.37 18.38 50.74
C LYS A 29 -16.91 18.44 49.32
N ALA A 30 -16.02 18.52 48.33
CA ALA A 30 -16.42 18.49 46.93
C ALA A 30 -17.41 17.35 46.72
N ASP A 31 -18.62 17.67 46.26
CA ASP A 31 -19.61 16.65 46.00
C ASP A 31 -19.02 15.69 44.95
N LYS A 32 -19.30 14.39 45.09
CA LYS A 32 -18.83 13.38 44.13
C LYS A 32 -19.23 13.77 42.71
N THR A 33 -20.38 14.41 42.56
CA THR A 33 -20.87 14.97 41.29
C THR A 33 -19.96 16.06 40.76
N GLU A 34 -19.64 17.07 41.58
CA GLU A 34 -18.74 18.17 41.19
C GLU A 34 -17.35 17.68 40.78
N LEU A 35 -16.81 16.69 41.50
CA LEU A 35 -15.52 16.10 41.16
C LEU A 35 -15.56 15.36 39.81
N GLN A 36 -16.65 14.65 39.50
CA GLN A 36 -16.82 14.00 38.19
C GLN A 36 -17.03 14.99 37.06
N THR A 37 -17.76 16.08 37.31
CA THR A 37 -17.94 17.18 36.35
C THR A 37 -16.58 17.82 36.04
N LEU A 38 -15.82 18.21 37.06
CA LEU A 38 -14.50 18.81 36.89
C LEU A 38 -13.54 17.88 36.15
N LYS A 39 -13.52 16.58 36.50
CA LYS A 39 -12.75 15.57 35.75
C LYS A 39 -13.13 15.56 34.27
N THR A 40 -14.42 15.59 33.97
CA THR A 40 -14.92 15.56 32.58
C THR A 40 -14.53 16.82 31.82
N GLU A 41 -14.67 18.01 32.42
CA GLU A 41 -14.29 19.29 31.81
C GLU A 41 -12.80 19.39 31.50
N ILE A 42 -11.95 18.95 32.45
CA ILE A 42 -10.50 18.90 32.24
C ILE A 42 -10.16 17.95 31.09
N LEU A 43 -10.76 16.75 31.08
CA LEU A 43 -10.48 15.78 30.02
C LEU A 43 -11.04 16.21 28.66
N GLN A 44 -12.17 16.92 28.61
CA GLN A 44 -12.69 17.51 27.37
C GLN A 44 -11.76 18.59 26.80
N THR A 45 -11.06 19.31 27.67
CA THR A 45 -10.05 20.32 27.28
C THR A 45 -8.77 19.64 26.77
N LEU A 46 -8.35 18.53 27.37
CA LEU A 46 -7.18 17.75 26.93
C LEU A 46 -7.45 16.97 25.64
N TYR A 47 -8.67 16.47 25.48
CA TYR A 47 -9.11 15.67 24.33
C TYR A 47 -10.32 16.31 23.64
N PRO A 48 -10.19 17.47 22.99
CA PRO A 48 -11.25 18.04 22.17
C PRO A 48 -11.69 17.10 21.03
N ILE A 49 -12.80 17.44 20.35
CA ILE A 49 -13.25 16.71 19.16
C ILE A 49 -12.13 16.74 18.11
N GLY A 50 -11.78 15.57 17.56
CA GLY A 50 -10.66 15.39 16.65
C GLY A 50 -9.36 14.93 17.30
N SER A 51 -9.26 14.90 18.64
CA SER A 51 -8.08 14.37 19.32
C SER A 51 -7.87 12.89 19.07
N ILE A 52 -6.60 12.47 19.10
CA ILE A 52 -6.19 11.07 18.95
C ILE A 52 -5.80 10.51 20.32
N TYR A 53 -6.34 9.35 20.66
CA TYR A 53 -5.96 8.55 21.82
C TYR A 53 -5.23 7.29 21.33
N THR A 54 -4.09 6.96 21.94
CA THR A 54 -3.32 5.75 21.63
C THR A 54 -3.07 4.92 22.88
N SER A 55 -3.11 3.60 22.76
CA SER A 55 -2.91 2.68 23.88
C SER A 55 -2.44 1.30 23.41
N MET A 56 -1.74 0.58 24.29
CA MET A 56 -1.44 -0.84 24.10
C MET A 56 -2.65 -1.73 24.43
N ASN A 57 -3.66 -1.20 25.13
CA ASN A 57 -4.87 -1.90 25.52
C ASN A 57 -5.97 -1.64 24.48
N SER A 58 -6.72 -2.67 24.10
CA SER A 58 -7.83 -2.59 23.13
C SER A 58 -9.11 -1.95 23.68
N THR A 59 -9.15 -1.61 24.96
CA THR A 59 -10.33 -1.02 25.62
C THR A 59 -10.64 0.34 25.00
N ARG A 60 -11.92 0.54 24.67
CA ARG A 60 -12.38 1.76 24.00
C ARG A 60 -12.20 3.00 24.92
N PRO A 61 -11.81 4.17 24.37
CA PRO A 61 -11.48 5.32 25.21
C PRO A 61 -12.65 5.84 26.04
N GLU A 62 -13.90 5.70 25.59
CA GLU A 62 -15.08 6.07 26.37
C GLU A 62 -15.22 5.27 27.67
N VAL A 63 -14.69 4.05 27.73
CA VAL A 63 -14.69 3.23 28.96
C VAL A 63 -13.56 3.67 29.90
N VAL A 64 -12.39 4.00 29.35
CA VAL A 64 -11.21 4.40 30.14
C VAL A 64 -11.32 5.83 30.65
N LEU A 65 -11.73 6.75 29.79
CA LEU A 65 -11.85 8.18 30.08
C LEU A 65 -13.21 8.53 30.69
N GLY A 66 -14.25 7.73 30.42
CA GLY A 66 -15.60 7.91 30.94
C GLY A 66 -16.46 8.90 30.14
N PHE A 67 -16.02 9.33 28.95
CA PHE A 67 -16.76 10.27 28.11
C PHE A 67 -16.35 10.20 26.63
N GLY A 68 -17.13 10.92 25.81
CA GLY A 68 -16.87 11.10 24.39
C GLY A 68 -17.30 9.91 23.54
N THR A 69 -17.35 10.12 22.23
CA THR A 69 -17.52 9.06 21.26
C THR A 69 -16.24 8.96 20.42
N TRP A 70 -15.77 7.73 20.24
CA TRP A 70 -14.45 7.45 19.66
C TRP A 70 -14.56 6.45 18.52
N THR A 71 -13.89 6.75 17.41
CA THR A 71 -13.79 5.85 16.26
C THR A 71 -12.37 5.31 16.18
N GLN A 72 -12.23 4.00 16.04
CA GLN A 72 -10.92 3.36 15.93
C GLN A 72 -10.23 3.66 14.58
N ILE A 73 -8.93 3.83 14.63
CA ILE A 73 -8.04 3.91 13.46
C ILE A 73 -7.40 2.54 13.31
N VAL A 74 -7.68 1.85 12.20
CA VAL A 74 -7.23 0.47 11.94
C VAL A 74 -6.38 0.45 10.67
N ASP A 75 -5.28 -0.30 10.71
CA ASP A 75 -4.36 -0.55 9.58
C ASP A 75 -3.87 0.71 8.86
N ARG A 76 -3.53 1.76 9.62
CA ARG A 76 -3.12 3.06 9.09
C ARG A 76 -1.96 3.64 9.89
N PHE A 77 -1.01 4.22 9.17
CA PHE A 77 -0.03 5.13 9.78
C PHE A 77 -0.60 6.54 9.82
N LEU A 78 -0.22 7.31 10.85
CA LEU A 78 -0.54 8.71 10.94
C LEU A 78 0.40 9.49 10.03
N TYR A 79 -0.18 10.19 9.05
CA TYR A 79 0.53 11.04 8.11
C TYR A 79 0.15 12.50 8.37
N CYS A 80 1.14 13.34 8.68
CA CYS A 80 0.93 14.76 8.92
C CYS A 80 0.65 15.48 7.60
N ALA A 81 -0.58 15.96 7.42
CA ALA A 81 -1.06 16.58 6.20
C ALA A 81 -1.86 17.86 6.50
N ASN A 82 -2.17 18.62 5.44
CA ASN A 82 -2.98 19.84 5.50
C ASN A 82 -4.49 19.58 5.47
N SER A 83 -4.89 18.32 5.34
CA SER A 83 -6.25 17.82 5.45
C SER A 83 -6.30 16.65 6.43
N SER A 84 -7.45 16.44 7.06
CA SER A 84 -7.61 15.39 8.08
C SER A 84 -8.47 14.24 7.56
N LYS A 85 -8.22 13.03 8.06
CA LYS A 85 -9.00 11.81 7.80
C LYS A 85 -8.99 11.32 6.34
N GLU A 86 -8.13 11.88 5.49
CA GLU A 86 -7.83 11.29 4.20
C GLU A 86 -7.05 9.98 4.37
N THR A 87 -7.24 9.08 3.40
CA THR A 87 -6.69 7.73 3.47
C THR A 87 -6.02 7.36 2.16
N GLY A 88 -4.88 6.70 2.24
CA GLY A 88 -4.16 6.18 1.09
C GLY A 88 -3.05 5.22 1.51
N GLY A 89 -2.14 4.95 0.59
CA GLY A 89 -1.04 4.00 0.78
C GLY A 89 -1.40 2.57 0.38
N SER A 90 -0.37 1.74 0.26
CA SER A 90 -0.48 0.32 -0.10
C SER A 90 0.58 -0.47 0.67
N LYS A 91 0.28 -1.73 0.99
CA LYS A 91 1.27 -2.68 1.52
C LYS A 91 2.14 -3.26 0.42
N THR A 92 1.75 -3.12 -0.85
CA THR A 92 2.47 -3.63 -2.01
C THR A 92 2.80 -2.52 -3.01
N ILE A 93 3.91 -2.68 -3.74
CA ILE A 93 4.31 -1.78 -4.81
C ILE A 93 3.55 -2.16 -6.09
N SER A 94 2.83 -1.22 -6.68
CA SER A 94 2.22 -1.36 -8.01
C SER A 94 3.24 -1.04 -9.11
N GLY A 95 2.96 -1.45 -10.35
CA GLY A 95 3.80 -1.10 -11.50
C GLY A 95 3.95 0.42 -11.70
N GLU A 96 2.93 1.20 -11.36
CA GLU A 96 2.96 2.68 -11.42
C GLU A 96 3.97 3.30 -10.44
N ASN A 97 4.26 2.61 -9.34
CA ASN A 97 5.23 3.06 -8.34
C ASN A 97 6.67 2.67 -8.70
N LEU A 98 6.88 1.90 -9.79
CA LEU A 98 8.23 1.53 -10.23
C LEU A 98 8.82 2.65 -11.08
N PRO A 99 10.06 3.08 -10.81
CA PRO A 99 10.79 3.94 -11.72
C PRO A 99 10.92 3.28 -13.11
N ALA A 100 11.07 4.14 -14.12
CA ALA A 100 11.44 3.69 -15.46
C ALA A 100 12.71 2.82 -15.38
N HIS A 101 12.62 1.61 -15.91
CA HIS A 101 13.72 0.65 -15.96
C HIS A 101 13.70 -0.09 -17.30
N SER A 102 14.82 -0.69 -17.68
CA SER A 102 14.96 -1.47 -18.90
C SER A 102 15.52 -2.85 -18.60
N HIS A 103 15.20 -3.80 -19.48
CA HIS A 103 15.81 -5.12 -19.48
C HIS A 103 16.71 -5.20 -20.70
N TYR A 104 17.98 -5.60 -20.51
CA TYR A 104 18.86 -5.91 -21.61
C TYR A 104 18.49 -7.29 -22.15
N ILE A 105 18.19 -7.36 -23.44
CA ILE A 105 17.84 -8.60 -24.13
C ILE A 105 18.79 -8.73 -25.31
N ASP A 106 19.53 -9.85 -25.36
CA ASP A 106 20.35 -10.24 -26.49
C ASP A 106 19.75 -11.50 -27.12
N LEU A 107 19.30 -11.38 -28.37
CA LEU A 107 18.68 -12.44 -29.13
C LEU A 107 19.42 -12.58 -30.45
N THR A 108 19.93 -13.78 -30.73
CA THR A 108 20.48 -14.11 -32.04
C THR A 108 19.42 -14.79 -32.89
N THR A 109 19.32 -14.31 -34.13
CA THR A 109 18.57 -14.96 -35.22
C THR A 109 19.50 -15.33 -36.38
N ALA A 110 20.81 -15.34 -36.11
CA ALA A 110 21.83 -15.55 -37.13
C ALA A 110 22.02 -17.03 -37.49
N GLU A 111 21.51 -17.96 -36.67
CA GLU A 111 21.65 -19.39 -36.91
C GLU A 111 20.52 -19.90 -37.82
N ALA A 112 20.78 -19.86 -39.13
CA ALA A 112 19.97 -20.52 -40.12
C ALA A 112 20.08 -22.05 -39.95
N GLY A 113 18.97 -22.75 -39.75
CA GLY A 113 18.96 -24.20 -40.01
C GLY A 113 19.27 -24.44 -41.49
N TRP A 114 20.36 -25.16 -41.79
CA TRP A 114 20.79 -25.43 -43.17
C TRP A 114 19.71 -26.23 -43.92
N HIS A 115 19.14 -25.67 -44.99
CA HIS A 115 18.11 -26.35 -45.79
C HIS A 115 18.18 -26.01 -47.29
N LYS A 116 17.66 -26.93 -48.13
CA LYS A 116 17.59 -26.79 -49.59
C LYS A 116 16.24 -27.25 -50.12
N HIS A 117 15.75 -26.64 -51.20
CA HIS A 117 14.55 -27.06 -51.90
C HIS A 117 14.91 -27.96 -53.07
N ARG A 118 14.11 -29.01 -53.29
CA ARG A 118 14.23 -29.88 -54.48
C ARG A 118 13.26 -29.41 -55.54
N PHE A 119 13.71 -29.33 -56.79
CA PHE A 119 12.87 -28.94 -57.92
C PHE A 119 13.12 -29.84 -59.14
N TRP A 120 12.21 -29.74 -60.10
CA TRP A 120 12.19 -30.50 -61.35
C TRP A 120 12.39 -29.53 -62.51
N ASP A 121 13.40 -29.77 -63.35
CA ASP A 121 13.79 -28.84 -64.42
C ASP A 121 14.23 -29.57 -65.70
N TRP A 122 14.39 -28.81 -66.78
CA TRP A 122 14.81 -29.29 -68.09
C TRP A 122 16.07 -28.56 -68.57
N SER A 123 16.96 -29.29 -69.24
CA SER A 123 18.14 -28.67 -69.84
C SER A 123 17.76 -27.90 -71.11
N ALA A 124 17.98 -26.58 -71.11
CA ALA A 124 17.81 -25.75 -72.30
C ALA A 124 19.04 -25.88 -73.22
N MET A 125 18.83 -26.37 -74.44
CA MET A 125 19.88 -26.44 -75.45
C MET A 125 19.57 -25.52 -76.63
N LYS A 126 20.62 -24.89 -77.18
CA LYS A 126 20.56 -24.20 -78.47
C LYS A 126 20.95 -25.18 -79.56
N LYS A 127 20.20 -25.19 -80.67
CA LYS A 127 20.43 -26.05 -81.84
C LYS A 127 21.92 -26.10 -82.25
N GLY A 128 22.47 -27.31 -82.36
CA GLY A 128 23.70 -27.59 -83.10
C GLY A 128 23.42 -27.85 -84.59
N LYS A 129 24.47 -27.86 -85.43
CA LYS A 129 24.32 -28.19 -86.87
C LYS A 129 23.74 -29.61 -87.02
N GLY A 130 22.61 -29.75 -87.72
CA GLY A 130 22.02 -31.06 -88.07
C GLY A 130 20.55 -31.32 -87.66
N TYR A 131 19.86 -30.36 -87.04
CA TYR A 131 18.43 -30.50 -86.66
C TYR A 131 17.50 -29.65 -87.53
N ASP A 132 16.39 -30.22 -88.02
CA ASP A 132 15.35 -29.56 -88.84
C ASP A 132 14.40 -28.68 -88.02
N VAL A 133 14.97 -27.73 -87.29
CA VAL A 133 14.20 -26.68 -86.58
C VAL A 133 14.74 -25.31 -86.96
N LYS A 134 13.90 -24.28 -86.86
CA LYS A 134 14.30 -22.89 -87.17
C LYS A 134 15.53 -22.48 -86.36
N ASP A 135 16.37 -21.62 -86.93
CA ASP A 135 17.52 -21.10 -86.23
C ASP A 135 17.05 -20.25 -85.03
N ASN A 136 17.73 -20.38 -83.88
CA ASN A 136 17.38 -19.81 -82.57
C ASN A 136 16.16 -20.44 -81.85
N VAL A 137 15.77 -21.66 -82.17
CA VAL A 137 14.81 -22.41 -81.33
C VAL A 137 15.53 -23.02 -80.13
N GLN A 138 15.04 -22.71 -78.92
CA GLN A 138 15.41 -23.42 -77.69
C GLN A 138 14.47 -24.60 -77.47
N PHE A 139 15.02 -25.78 -77.14
CA PHE A 139 14.25 -26.96 -76.78
C PHE A 139 14.71 -27.50 -75.43
N ALA A 140 13.74 -28.00 -74.66
CA ALA A 140 13.93 -28.64 -73.38
C ALA A 140 14.03 -30.15 -73.59
N ILE A 141 15.17 -30.76 -73.23
CA ILE A 141 15.38 -32.22 -73.30
C ILE A 141 15.92 -32.72 -71.96
N ASN A 142 15.63 -34.00 -71.64
CA ASN A 142 16.02 -34.71 -70.42
C ASN A 142 15.62 -34.00 -69.12
N CYS A 143 14.60 -34.55 -68.48
CA CYS A 143 14.17 -34.03 -67.19
C CYS A 143 15.03 -34.55 -66.05
N PHE A 144 15.35 -33.69 -65.10
CA PHE A 144 16.18 -34.04 -63.96
C PHE A 144 15.69 -33.40 -62.66
N TRP A 145 16.12 -34.00 -61.55
CA TRP A 145 15.94 -33.45 -60.20
C TRP A 145 17.14 -32.57 -59.84
N GLY A 146 16.86 -31.29 -59.55
CA GLY A 146 17.84 -30.33 -59.02
C GLY A 146 17.60 -30.02 -57.54
N ASN A 147 18.60 -29.47 -56.86
CA ASN A 147 18.41 -28.81 -55.58
C ASN A 147 18.81 -27.34 -55.70
N THR A 148 18.12 -26.46 -54.96
CA THR A 148 18.59 -25.09 -54.76
C THR A 148 19.90 -25.10 -53.97
N GLN A 149 20.67 -24.03 -54.06
CA GLN A 149 21.77 -23.81 -53.13
C GLN A 149 21.21 -23.73 -51.70
N GLY A 150 21.97 -24.24 -50.72
CA GLY A 150 21.56 -24.31 -49.31
C GLY A 150 21.60 -22.97 -48.57
N GLU A 151 22.01 -21.92 -49.28
CA GLU A 151 22.06 -20.55 -48.80
C GLU A 151 20.81 -19.82 -49.32
N GLY A 152 19.91 -19.48 -48.41
CA GLY A 152 18.66 -18.77 -48.73
C GLY A 152 18.39 -17.67 -47.72
N ASN A 153 18.10 -16.47 -48.21
CA ASN A 153 17.71 -15.35 -47.35
C ASN A 153 16.34 -15.66 -46.71
N HIS A 154 16.27 -15.61 -45.39
CA HIS A 154 15.03 -15.77 -44.64
C HIS A 154 15.02 -14.82 -43.44
N THR A 155 13.84 -14.63 -42.88
CA THR A 155 13.63 -13.70 -41.77
C THR A 155 13.17 -14.47 -40.53
N HIS A 156 13.77 -14.15 -39.39
CA HIS A 156 13.26 -14.57 -38.10
C HIS A 156 12.38 -13.46 -37.53
N ARG A 157 11.19 -13.82 -37.05
CA ARG A 157 10.33 -12.91 -36.29
C ARG A 157 10.31 -13.37 -34.83
N VAL A 158 10.91 -12.59 -33.95
CA VAL A 158 10.85 -12.82 -32.51
C VAL A 158 9.87 -11.83 -31.89
N SER A 159 8.85 -12.34 -31.21
CA SER A 159 7.85 -11.53 -30.50
C SER A 159 7.35 -12.27 -29.27
N GLY A 160 7.17 -11.56 -28.16
CA GLY A 160 6.66 -12.10 -26.91
C GLY A 160 6.90 -11.14 -25.75
N TYR A 161 6.43 -11.53 -24.57
CA TYR A 161 6.72 -10.85 -23.32
C TYR A 161 7.76 -11.65 -22.54
N THR A 162 8.69 -10.98 -21.86
CA THR A 162 9.51 -11.64 -20.85
C THR A 162 8.61 -12.10 -19.70
N GLN A 163 9.08 -13.10 -18.94
CA GLN A 163 8.36 -13.52 -17.74
C GLN A 163 8.21 -12.34 -16.77
N THR A 164 7.06 -12.24 -16.12
CA THR A 164 6.85 -11.25 -15.06
C THR A 164 7.85 -11.49 -13.94
N THR A 165 8.70 -10.51 -13.67
CA THR A 165 9.60 -10.50 -12.52
C THR A 165 9.02 -9.66 -11.39
N GLY A 166 9.17 -10.13 -10.14
CA GLY A 166 8.64 -9.48 -8.95
C GLY A 166 7.60 -10.35 -8.23
N GLN A 167 7.67 -10.40 -6.90
CA GLN A 167 6.77 -11.23 -6.07
C GLN A 167 5.73 -10.40 -5.29
N SER A 168 5.64 -9.09 -5.54
CA SER A 168 4.74 -8.15 -4.86
C SER A 168 4.56 -8.44 -3.37
N LYS A 169 5.68 -8.55 -2.65
CA LYS A 169 5.65 -8.82 -1.21
C LYS A 169 5.17 -7.58 -0.45
N ASP A 170 4.48 -7.84 0.65
CA ASP A 170 4.17 -6.81 1.61
C ASP A 170 5.48 -6.17 2.10
N TYR A 171 5.58 -4.86 1.96
CA TYR A 171 6.70 -4.08 2.47
C TYR A 171 6.20 -3.22 3.65
N MET A 172 6.47 -3.69 4.86
CA MET A 172 6.37 -2.84 6.05
C MET A 172 7.74 -2.80 6.73
N PRO A 173 8.27 -1.60 7.05
CA PRO A 173 9.44 -1.51 7.94
C PRO A 173 9.07 -2.09 9.31
N PRO A 174 10.01 -2.61 10.10
CA PRO A 174 9.71 -3.10 11.46
C PRO A 174 8.89 -2.09 12.27
N TYR A 175 7.78 -2.54 12.86
CA TYR A 175 6.84 -1.68 13.59
C TYR A 175 6.27 -2.39 14.81
N MET A 176 5.73 -1.60 15.74
CA MET A 176 4.93 -2.07 16.86
C MET A 176 3.48 -1.63 16.65
N THR A 177 2.53 -2.55 16.80
CA THR A 177 1.11 -2.24 16.71
C THR A 177 0.60 -1.65 18.02
N VAL A 178 -0.17 -0.58 17.92
CA VAL A 178 -0.91 0.02 19.03
C VAL A 178 -2.37 0.19 18.62
N TYR A 179 -3.26 0.30 19.58
CA TYR A 179 -4.63 0.71 19.32
C TYR A 179 -4.71 2.24 19.31
N ALA A 180 -5.35 2.78 18.29
CA ALA A 180 -5.54 4.22 18.13
C ALA A 180 -7.01 4.54 17.84
N TRP A 181 -7.49 5.66 18.35
CA TRP A 181 -8.85 6.15 18.13
C TRP A 181 -8.83 7.67 17.96
N TYR A 182 -9.78 8.20 17.19
CA TYR A 182 -10.05 9.64 17.16
C TYR A 182 -11.41 9.96 17.76
N ARG A 183 -11.52 11.09 18.45
CA ARG A 183 -12.78 11.56 19.03
C ARG A 183 -13.67 12.17 17.95
N ASN A 184 -14.90 11.67 17.79
CA ASN A 184 -15.85 12.17 16.80
C ASN A 184 -16.96 13.06 17.41
N ALA A 185 -17.24 12.92 18.72
CA ALA A 185 -18.14 13.76 19.51
C ALA A 185 -17.72 13.78 20.99
#